data_AF-A0A935Y044-F1
#
_entry.id   AF-A0A935Y044-F1
#
_cell.length_a   1.000
_cell.length_b   1.000
_cell.length_c   1.000
_cell.angle_alpha   90.00
_cell.angle_beta   90.00
_cell.angle_gamma   90.00
#
_symmetry.space_group_name_H-M   'P 1'
#
loop_
_entity.id
_entity.type
_entity.pdbx_description
1 polymer ?
#
loop_
_entity_poly.entity_id
_entity_poly.type
_entity_poly.pdbx_seq_one_letter_code
_entity_poly.pdbx_strand_id
1 'polypeptide(L)'
;MQYEAGLELIGIPLPLINDDRRLVATVKNTYYDVRLNPSESTTNTRIGTSAVMRVYDSGHSDEFWKSARPDSLSSRESAIYDMAEAINNNKIQKLKDILFKTITTGWYNWNNKLWIGPYGSLVSKNEIEGWRFRVRVRTDEAWMKKTGLYSHLAYGLKDGKWKGSFGIKQLWNVQPYTKSEAFYGNDFLIASEWYDALDADNIVNTIFRKKVPYQRVLQEQWNLSHDQQFASDWYFRVGGIHRTLTPFQINYICRNPEFISPEKTPDISPELSVINSSEVSIALRYAYRERARIFDYERRSLGSRYPTVNLSYTHSIQWKESHFNFQKMEHWYFAQNLHYSKVDD
;
A
#
# COMPACT_ATOMS: atom_id res chain seq x y z
N MET A 1 9.80 -34.77 39.90
CA MET A 1 9.76 -34.31 38.49
C MET A 1 8.32 -34.41 38.04
N GLN A 2 7.58 -33.30 38.02
CA GLN A 2 6.25 -33.26 37.41
C GLN A 2 6.45 -32.95 35.92
N TYR A 3 5.91 -33.81 35.06
CA TYR A 3 5.81 -33.55 33.63
C TYR A 3 4.62 -32.61 33.43
N GLU A 4 4.89 -31.34 33.13
CA GLU A 4 3.87 -30.39 32.71
C GLU A 4 3.51 -30.67 31.24
N ALA A 5 2.22 -30.87 30.97
CA ALA A 5 1.72 -31.12 29.63
C ALA A 5 1.71 -29.83 28.79
N GLY A 6 1.84 -29.94 27.47
CA GLY A 6 2.02 -28.80 26.55
C GLY A 6 0.95 -27.69 26.58
N LEU A 7 -0.21 -27.89 27.23
CA LEU A 7 -1.23 -26.87 27.45
C LEU A 7 -0.87 -25.88 28.59
N GLU A 8 -0.20 -26.36 29.65
CA GLU A 8 0.32 -25.48 30.72
C GLU A 8 1.43 -24.56 30.22
N LEU A 9 2.20 -25.01 29.22
CA LEU A 9 3.25 -24.23 28.56
C LEU A 9 2.71 -22.97 27.86
N ILE A 10 1.48 -23.00 27.34
CA ILE A 10 0.87 -21.88 26.60
C ILE A 10 -0.07 -21.00 27.46
N GLY A 11 -0.04 -21.18 28.79
CA GLY A 11 -0.80 -20.32 29.72
C GLY A 11 -2.31 -20.59 29.74
N ILE A 12 -2.77 -21.70 29.17
CA ILE A 12 -4.15 -22.17 29.34
C ILE A 12 -4.17 -23.02 30.61
N PRO A 13 -4.80 -22.57 31.71
CA PRO A 13 -4.84 -23.34 32.93
C PRO A 13 -5.68 -24.60 32.68
N LEU A 14 -5.07 -25.77 32.83
CA LEU A 14 -5.84 -27.00 33.00
C LEU A 14 -6.56 -26.93 34.35
N PRO A 15 -7.78 -27.50 34.49
CA PRO A 15 -8.41 -27.61 35.79
C PRO A 15 -7.51 -28.46 36.70
N LEU A 16 -6.82 -27.79 37.62
CA LEU A 16 -5.98 -28.41 38.64
C LEU A 16 -6.91 -29.27 39.53
N ILE A 17 -6.73 -30.58 39.48
CA ILE A 17 -7.26 -31.48 40.51
C ILE A 17 -6.31 -31.38 41.71
N ASN A 18 -6.90 -31.01 42.87
CA ASN A 18 -6.38 -30.95 44.25
C ASN A 18 -5.84 -29.63 44.83
N ASP A 19 -6.70 -29.05 45.67
CA ASP A 19 -6.57 -28.66 47.09
C ASP A 19 -5.53 -27.66 47.60
N ASP A 20 -4.53 -27.24 46.84
CA ASP A 20 -3.55 -26.25 47.34
C ASP A 20 -3.60 -24.94 46.55
N ARG A 21 -4.50 -24.04 46.95
CA ARG A 21 -4.65 -22.70 46.36
C ARG A 21 -3.60 -21.75 46.93
N ARG A 22 -2.40 -21.74 46.34
CA ARG A 22 -1.39 -20.70 46.59
C ARG A 22 -1.40 -19.66 45.49
N LEU A 23 -1.71 -18.41 45.86
CA LEU A 23 -1.53 -17.26 45.00
C LEU A 23 -0.06 -16.82 45.07
N VAL A 24 0.70 -17.04 44.00
CA VAL A 24 2.09 -16.57 43.90
C VAL A 24 2.11 -15.37 42.94
N ALA A 25 2.32 -14.18 43.50
CA ALA A 25 2.52 -12.95 42.73
C ALA A 25 4.01 -12.59 42.78
N THR A 26 4.69 -12.65 41.63
CA THR A 26 6.10 -12.27 41.50
C THR A 26 6.18 -10.95 40.75
N VAL A 27 6.61 -9.88 41.44
CA VAL A 27 6.90 -8.58 40.81
C VAL A 27 8.42 -8.48 40.63
N LYS A 28 8.88 -8.45 39.38
CA LYS A 28 10.30 -8.33 39.03
C LYS A 28 10.53 -7.04 38.27
N ASN A 29 11.32 -6.13 38.86
CA ASN A 29 11.72 -4.86 38.24
C ASN A 29 13.20 -4.94 37.86
N THR A 30 13.50 -5.01 36.56
CA THR A 30 14.87 -5.04 36.04
C THR A 30 15.15 -3.72 35.32
N TYR A 31 16.18 -2.99 35.75
CA TYR A 31 16.64 -1.75 35.12
C TYR A 31 17.98 -2.00 34.42
N TYR A 32 18.09 -1.66 33.14
CA TYR A 32 19.32 -1.82 32.35
C TYR A 32 19.54 -0.56 31.49
N ASP A 33 20.79 -0.09 31.43
CA ASP A 33 21.24 1.09 30.68
C ASP A 33 20.45 2.38 30.97
N VAL A 34 20.13 2.63 32.25
CA VAL A 34 19.44 3.85 32.69
C VAL A 34 20.39 5.04 32.61
N ARG A 35 20.27 5.82 31.53
CA ARG A 35 20.91 7.14 31.42
C ARG A 35 19.98 8.18 32.04
N LEU A 36 20.32 8.67 33.22
CA LEU A 36 19.68 9.83 33.82
C LEU A 36 20.28 11.09 33.18
N ASN A 37 19.44 11.94 32.58
CA ASN A 37 19.86 13.13 31.83
C ASN A 37 20.89 12.83 30.73
N PRO A 38 20.55 12.01 29.72
CA PRO A 38 21.42 11.90 28.56
C PRO A 38 21.60 13.30 27.97
N SER A 39 22.84 13.73 27.71
CA SER A 39 23.06 14.91 26.88
C SER A 39 22.29 14.66 25.59
N GLU A 40 21.29 15.51 25.32
CA GLU A 40 20.43 15.34 24.14
C GLU A 40 21.35 15.08 22.94
N SER A 41 21.21 13.91 22.31
CA SER A 41 21.97 13.64 21.10
C SER A 41 21.52 14.65 20.06
N THR A 42 22.28 15.74 19.92
CA THR A 42 21.96 16.92 19.12
C THR A 42 21.77 16.63 17.62
N THR A 43 22.04 15.40 17.18
CA THR A 43 21.98 15.02 15.77
C THR A 43 20.65 14.38 15.35
N ASN A 44 19.96 13.64 16.24
CA ASN A 44 18.73 12.92 15.87
C ASN A 44 17.44 13.55 16.43
N THR A 45 17.54 14.46 17.40
CA THR A 45 16.37 15.10 18.04
C THR A 45 15.88 16.34 17.28
N ARG A 46 16.64 16.85 16.30
CA ARG A 46 16.29 18.10 15.57
C ARG A 46 15.13 17.94 14.57
N ILE A 47 14.74 16.71 14.26
CA ILE A 47 13.59 16.42 13.40
C ILE A 47 12.68 15.55 14.23
N GLY A 48 11.66 16.16 14.86
CA GLY A 48 10.64 15.47 15.65
C GLY A 48 10.30 14.12 15.04
N THR A 49 10.69 13.06 15.75
CA THR A 49 10.68 11.72 15.17
C THR A 49 9.25 11.22 15.24
N SER A 50 8.51 11.32 14.13
CA SER A 50 7.33 10.48 13.94
C SER A 50 7.82 9.05 14.10
N ALA A 51 7.24 8.27 15.01
CA ALA A 51 7.66 6.89 15.23
C ALA A 51 7.30 6.06 13.98
N VAL A 52 8.22 5.98 13.03
CA VAL A 52 8.09 5.16 11.82
C VAL A 52 8.61 3.78 12.16
N MET A 53 7.69 2.85 12.40
CA MET A 53 8.02 1.45 12.57
C MET A 53 8.04 0.75 11.21
N ARG A 54 9.06 -0.09 11.00
CA ARG A 54 9.14 -1.02 9.87
C ARG A 54 8.56 -2.37 10.28
N VAL A 55 7.99 -3.13 9.34
CA VAL A 55 7.34 -4.42 9.63
C VAL A 55 8.35 -5.57 9.73
N TYR A 56 9.48 -5.47 9.01
CA TYR A 56 10.43 -6.57 8.89
C TYR A 56 11.46 -6.61 10.02
N ASP A 57 11.87 -7.85 10.33
CA ASP A 57 12.90 -8.19 11.30
C ASP A 57 14.11 -7.25 11.18
N SER A 58 14.55 -6.76 12.34
CA SER A 58 15.78 -6.01 12.56
C SER A 58 17.02 -6.63 11.89
N GLY A 59 16.98 -7.94 11.59
CA GLY A 59 18.07 -8.67 10.96
C GLY A 59 19.23 -8.94 11.91
N HIS A 60 18.98 -8.83 13.21
CA HIS A 60 19.94 -9.17 14.26
C HIS A 60 19.95 -10.68 14.50
N SER A 61 21.13 -11.22 14.84
CA SER A 61 21.29 -12.64 15.15
C SER A 61 20.77 -13.00 16.54
N ASP A 62 20.63 -14.30 16.81
CA ASP A 62 20.20 -14.78 18.13
C ASP A 62 21.20 -14.40 19.24
N GLU A 63 22.50 -14.30 18.92
CA GLU A 63 23.54 -13.84 19.85
C GLU A 63 23.35 -12.36 20.21
N PHE A 64 22.94 -11.54 19.25
CA PHE A 64 22.58 -10.16 19.53
C PHE A 64 21.41 -10.13 20.52
N TRP A 65 20.36 -10.90 20.28
CA TRP A 65 19.21 -10.94 21.19
C TRP A 65 19.52 -11.57 22.55
N LYS A 66 20.48 -12.49 22.64
CA LYS A 66 20.96 -13.03 23.92
C LYS A 66 21.73 -11.98 24.73
N SER A 67 22.54 -11.15 24.07
CA SER A 67 23.35 -10.12 24.73
C SER A 67 22.59 -8.80 25.00
N ALA A 68 21.63 -8.45 24.14
CA ALA A 68 20.79 -7.27 24.30
C ALA A 68 19.66 -7.47 25.34
N ARG A 69 19.35 -8.72 25.70
CA ARG A 69 18.37 -9.02 26.75
C ARG A 69 18.95 -8.63 28.12
N PRO A 70 18.21 -7.85 28.93
CA PRO A 70 18.62 -7.49 30.29
C PRO A 70 18.79 -8.68 31.24
N ASP A 71 18.12 -9.80 30.96
CA ASP A 71 18.15 -11.00 31.78
C ASP A 71 18.05 -12.26 30.91
N SER A 72 18.53 -13.37 31.45
CA SER A 72 18.37 -14.69 30.84
C SER A 72 16.91 -15.14 30.88
N LEU A 73 16.52 -15.92 29.87
CA LEU A 73 15.19 -16.49 29.81
C LEU A 73 15.03 -17.56 30.88
N SER A 74 13.91 -17.52 31.60
CA SER A 74 13.50 -18.64 32.45
C SER A 74 13.29 -19.91 31.60
N SER A 75 13.31 -21.08 32.24
CA SER A 75 13.02 -22.35 31.56
C SER A 75 11.68 -22.33 30.81
N ARG A 76 10.66 -21.66 31.38
CA ARG A 76 9.35 -21.49 30.76
C ARG A 76 9.39 -20.59 29.53
N GLU A 77 10.06 -19.44 29.61
CA GLU A 77 10.18 -18.52 28.48
C GLU A 77 10.97 -19.16 27.34
N SER A 78 12.07 -19.85 27.66
CA SER A 78 12.84 -20.62 26.65
C SER A 78 11.96 -21.65 25.96
N ALA A 79 11.16 -22.42 26.71
CA ALA A 79 10.27 -23.43 26.13
C ALA A 79 9.18 -22.82 25.23
N ILE A 80 8.70 -21.60 25.53
CA ILE A 80 7.79 -20.85 24.66
C ILE A 80 8.49 -20.44 23.36
N TYR A 81 9.74 -19.99 23.42
CA TYR A 81 10.54 -19.70 22.21
C TYR A 81 10.77 -20.96 21.37
N ASP A 82 11.14 -22.08 22.00
CA ASP A 82 11.35 -23.36 21.32
C ASP A 82 10.06 -23.84 20.65
N MET A 83 8.91 -23.66 21.30
CA MET A 83 7.60 -23.97 20.72
C MET A 83 7.29 -23.06 19.52
N ALA A 84 7.50 -21.75 19.65
CA ALA A 84 7.29 -20.81 18.57
C ALA A 84 8.20 -21.13 17.36
N GLU A 85 9.45 -21.50 17.60
CA GLU A 85 10.39 -21.94 16.58
C GLU A 85 9.94 -23.26 15.94
N ALA A 86 9.51 -24.24 16.73
CA ALA A 86 8.99 -25.52 16.21
C ALA A 86 7.75 -25.33 15.32
N ILE A 87 6.82 -24.45 15.73
CA ILE A 87 5.65 -24.07 14.93
C ILE A 87 6.09 -23.37 13.65
N ASN A 88 6.97 -22.37 13.76
CA ASN A 88 7.45 -21.61 12.60
C ASN A 88 8.24 -22.50 11.64
N ASN A 89 9.02 -23.47 12.10
CA ASN A 89 9.81 -24.37 11.27
C ASN A 89 9.03 -25.55 10.69
N ASN A 90 7.82 -25.83 11.19
CA ASN A 90 6.98 -26.90 10.67
C ASN A 90 6.47 -26.61 9.25
N LYS A 91 6.82 -27.49 8.30
CA LYS A 91 6.42 -27.38 6.88
C LYS A 91 4.89 -27.34 6.69
N ILE A 92 4.14 -28.10 7.48
CA ILE A 92 2.68 -28.15 7.39
C ILE A 92 2.08 -26.82 7.85
N GLN A 93 2.60 -26.23 8.94
CA GLN A 93 2.11 -24.94 9.41
C GLN A 93 2.43 -23.82 8.41
N LYS A 94 3.66 -23.79 7.86
CA LYS A 94 4.02 -22.85 6.78
C LYS A 94 3.07 -22.97 5.60
N LEU A 95 2.73 -24.19 5.17
CA LEU A 95 1.79 -24.41 4.06
C LEU A 95 0.39 -23.88 4.39
N LYS A 96 -0.12 -24.16 5.59
CA LYS A 96 -1.42 -23.63 6.05
C LYS A 96 -1.45 -22.11 6.05
N ASP A 97 -0.40 -21.47 6.55
CA ASP A 97 -0.28 -20.01 6.58
C ASP A 97 -0.23 -19.41 5.17
N ILE A 98 0.53 -20.03 4.25
CA ILE A 98 0.59 -19.61 2.85
C ILE A 98 -0.79 -19.72 2.19
N LEU A 99 -1.49 -20.85 2.37
CA LEU A 99 -2.82 -21.07 1.81
C LEU A 99 -3.86 -20.09 2.39
N PHE A 100 -3.85 -19.90 3.71
CA PHE A 100 -4.76 -18.97 4.37
C PHE A 100 -4.54 -17.53 3.91
N LYS A 101 -3.28 -17.06 3.86
CA LYS A 101 -2.93 -15.74 3.31
C LYS A 101 -3.33 -15.63 1.84
N THR A 102 -3.12 -16.68 1.06
CA THR A 102 -3.49 -16.73 -0.36
C THR A 102 -4.99 -16.56 -0.57
N ILE A 103 -5.82 -17.27 0.20
CA ILE A 103 -7.28 -17.19 0.09
C ILE A 103 -7.79 -15.83 0.56
N THR A 104 -7.29 -15.33 1.69
CA THR A 104 -7.77 -14.08 2.30
C THR A 104 -7.33 -12.84 1.54
N THR A 105 -6.09 -12.80 1.04
CA THR A 105 -5.57 -11.64 0.31
C THR A 105 -5.79 -11.75 -1.19
N GLY A 106 -6.00 -12.96 -1.72
CA GLY A 106 -6.04 -13.24 -3.15
C GLY A 106 -4.67 -13.31 -3.81
N TRP A 107 -3.55 -13.17 -3.08
CA TRP A 107 -2.19 -13.20 -3.63
C TRP A 107 -1.40 -14.39 -3.13
N TYR A 108 -0.67 -15.05 -4.02
CA TYR A 108 0.35 -16.01 -3.64
C TYR A 108 1.55 -15.28 -3.06
N ASN A 109 2.03 -15.69 -1.90
CA ASN A 109 3.28 -15.19 -1.36
C ASN A 109 4.37 -16.27 -1.49
N TRP A 110 5.30 -16.05 -2.42
CA TRP A 110 6.49 -16.88 -2.57
C TRP A 110 7.56 -16.44 -1.56
N ASN A 111 7.70 -17.19 -0.47
CA ASN A 111 8.73 -17.05 0.56
C ASN A 111 8.93 -15.62 1.09
N ASN A 112 7.86 -14.82 1.22
CA ASN A 112 7.90 -13.40 1.62
C ASN A 112 8.78 -12.52 0.72
N LYS A 113 9.08 -12.95 -0.52
CA LYS A 113 9.96 -12.24 -1.45
C LYS A 113 9.21 -11.69 -2.65
N LEU A 114 8.25 -12.48 -3.14
CA LEU A 114 7.50 -12.17 -4.35
C LEU A 114 6.04 -12.52 -4.14
N TRP A 115 5.16 -11.59 -4.50
CA TRP A 115 3.74 -11.80 -4.52
C TRP A 115 3.26 -11.96 -5.95
N ILE A 116 2.48 -13.01 -6.22
CA ILE A 116 1.92 -13.32 -7.54
C ILE A 116 0.40 -13.35 -7.43
N GLY A 117 -0.31 -12.60 -8.25
CA GLY A 117 -1.77 -12.56 -8.16
C GLY A 117 -2.40 -11.30 -8.77
N PRO A 118 -3.57 -10.86 -8.27
CA PRO A 118 -4.49 -11.66 -7.46
C PRO A 118 -5.15 -12.77 -8.30
N TYR A 119 -5.32 -13.97 -7.74
CA TYR A 119 -5.84 -15.16 -8.45
C TYR A 119 -7.20 -14.91 -9.12
N GLY A 120 -8.06 -14.13 -8.47
CA GLY A 120 -9.36 -13.76 -9.02
C GLY A 120 -9.27 -12.94 -10.31
N SER A 121 -8.15 -12.26 -10.56
CA SER A 121 -7.93 -11.47 -11.79
C SER A 121 -7.11 -12.21 -12.84
N LEU A 122 -6.68 -13.45 -12.58
CA LEU A 122 -5.82 -14.19 -13.52
C LEU A 122 -6.53 -14.50 -14.83
N VAL A 123 -7.82 -14.80 -14.74
CA VAL A 123 -8.68 -15.06 -15.89
C VAL A 123 -9.90 -14.17 -15.77
N SER A 124 -10.16 -13.40 -16.82
CA SER A 124 -11.35 -12.57 -16.95
C SER A 124 -11.90 -12.67 -18.37
N LYS A 125 -13.15 -12.26 -18.57
CA LYS A 125 -13.72 -12.14 -19.91
C LYS A 125 -14.29 -10.75 -20.11
N ASN A 126 -13.95 -10.12 -21.22
CA ASN A 126 -14.54 -8.85 -21.63
C ASN A 126 -14.88 -8.85 -23.13
N GLU A 127 -15.60 -7.83 -23.59
CA GLU A 127 -16.10 -7.78 -24.97
C GLU A 127 -15.02 -7.43 -26.00
N ILE A 128 -13.95 -6.74 -25.57
CA ILE A 128 -12.86 -6.26 -26.42
C ILE A 128 -11.79 -7.34 -26.61
N GLU A 129 -11.22 -7.80 -25.50
CA GLU A 129 -10.11 -8.76 -25.41
C GLU A 129 -10.60 -10.22 -25.40
N GLY A 130 -11.91 -10.45 -25.19
CA GLY A 130 -12.47 -11.80 -25.08
C GLY A 130 -12.04 -12.44 -23.77
N TRP A 131 -11.53 -13.67 -23.83
CA TRP A 131 -10.84 -14.26 -22.68
C TRP A 131 -9.50 -13.58 -22.48
N ARG A 132 -9.28 -13.06 -21.29
CA ARG A 132 -8.10 -12.31 -20.90
C ARG A 132 -7.39 -13.05 -19.79
N PHE A 133 -6.12 -13.37 -20.04
CA PHE A 133 -5.21 -13.91 -19.05
C PHE A 133 -4.32 -12.78 -18.54
N ARG A 134 -4.25 -12.59 -17.23
CA ARG A 134 -3.45 -11.54 -16.59
C ARG A 134 -2.61 -12.16 -15.49
N VAL A 135 -1.39 -11.68 -15.34
CA VAL A 135 -0.53 -12.01 -14.20
C VAL A 135 0.02 -10.71 -13.66
N ARG A 136 -0.13 -10.46 -12.35
CA ARG A 136 0.59 -9.38 -11.68
C ARG A 136 1.60 -9.97 -10.72
N VAL A 137 2.75 -9.31 -10.65
CA VAL A 137 3.84 -9.66 -9.76
C VAL A 137 4.30 -8.41 -9.02
N ARG A 138 4.63 -8.54 -7.75
CA ARG A 138 5.26 -7.47 -6.96
C ARG A 138 6.28 -8.05 -6.00
N THR A 139 7.38 -7.34 -5.79
CA THR A 139 8.41 -7.73 -4.83
C THR A 139 8.09 -7.24 -3.44
N ASP A 140 8.67 -7.91 -2.45
CA ASP A 140 8.56 -7.57 -1.04
C ASP A 140 9.90 -7.04 -0.50
N GLU A 141 9.84 -6.32 0.62
CA GLU A 141 10.99 -5.80 1.35
C GLU A 141 11.96 -6.91 1.79
N ALA A 142 11.46 -8.12 2.04
CA ALA A 142 12.30 -9.25 2.43
C ALA A 142 13.23 -9.70 1.28
N TRP A 143 12.88 -9.42 0.02
CA TRP A 143 13.80 -9.58 -1.11
C TRP A 143 14.67 -8.34 -1.28
N MET A 144 14.04 -7.17 -1.37
CA MET A 144 14.72 -5.91 -1.66
C MET A 144 14.29 -4.85 -0.66
N LYS A 145 15.14 -4.57 0.34
CA LYS A 145 14.82 -3.65 1.45
C LYS A 145 14.49 -2.22 1.00
N LYS A 146 15.00 -1.75 -0.14
CA LYS A 146 14.82 -0.35 -0.57
C LYS A 146 14.19 -0.20 -1.95
N THR A 147 14.03 -1.29 -2.69
CA THR A 147 13.58 -1.23 -4.08
C THR A 147 12.41 -2.17 -4.25
N GLY A 148 11.25 -1.65 -4.60
CA GLY A 148 10.06 -2.43 -4.90
C GLY A 148 9.82 -2.45 -6.41
N LEU A 149 9.72 -3.63 -7.00
CA LEU A 149 9.31 -3.79 -8.39
C LEU A 149 7.90 -4.33 -8.44
N TYR A 150 7.07 -3.80 -9.33
CA TYR A 150 5.75 -4.32 -9.58
C TYR A 150 5.43 -4.26 -11.06
N SER A 151 4.81 -5.31 -11.58
CA SER A 151 4.49 -5.41 -12.99
C SER A 151 3.19 -6.16 -13.19
N HIS A 152 2.47 -5.80 -14.24
CA HIS A 152 1.38 -6.60 -14.75
C HIS A 152 1.63 -6.95 -16.21
N LEU A 153 1.20 -8.13 -16.61
CA LEU A 153 1.18 -8.58 -18.00
C LEU A 153 -0.17 -9.22 -18.26
N ALA A 154 -0.78 -8.91 -19.40
CA ALA A 154 -2.06 -9.46 -19.81
C ALA A 154 -2.07 -9.77 -21.30
N TYR A 155 -2.82 -10.79 -21.68
CA TYR A 155 -3.04 -11.23 -23.05
C TYR A 155 -4.52 -11.52 -23.28
N GLY A 156 -5.09 -10.93 -24.32
CA GLY A 156 -6.46 -11.18 -24.77
C GLY A 156 -6.49 -12.14 -25.96
N LEU A 157 -7.38 -13.13 -25.92
CA LEU A 157 -7.54 -14.08 -27.03
C LEU A 157 -8.23 -13.47 -28.26
N LYS A 158 -9.15 -12.50 -28.05
CA LYS A 158 -9.93 -11.92 -29.15
C LYS A 158 -9.16 -10.84 -29.90
N ASP A 159 -8.39 -10.02 -29.20
CA ASP A 159 -7.61 -8.94 -29.80
C ASP A 159 -6.15 -9.34 -30.11
N GLY A 160 -5.66 -10.45 -29.54
CA GLY A 160 -4.34 -11.00 -29.82
C GLY A 160 -3.17 -10.09 -29.39
N LYS A 161 -3.41 -9.17 -28.44
CA LYS A 161 -2.43 -8.16 -28.03
C LYS A 161 -2.00 -8.33 -26.59
N TRP A 162 -0.70 -8.16 -26.37
CA TRP A 162 -0.12 -8.04 -25.04
C TRP A 162 -0.33 -6.63 -24.46
N LYS A 163 -0.64 -6.57 -23.17
CA LYS A 163 -0.80 -5.34 -22.39
C LYS A 163 -0.06 -5.49 -21.08
N GLY A 164 0.41 -4.40 -20.53
CA GLY A 164 1.26 -4.51 -19.35
C GLY A 164 1.56 -3.19 -18.69
N SER A 165 2.07 -3.29 -17.46
CA SER A 165 2.74 -2.20 -16.79
C SER A 165 3.98 -2.69 -16.10
N PHE A 166 4.85 -1.73 -15.85
CA PHE A 166 6.03 -1.90 -15.04
C PHE A 166 6.19 -0.66 -14.17
N GLY A 167 6.48 -0.89 -12.89
CA GLY A 167 6.73 0.17 -11.94
C GLY A 167 7.84 -0.20 -10.97
N ILE A 168 8.57 0.83 -10.57
CA ILE A 168 9.67 0.76 -9.62
C ILE A 168 9.45 1.80 -8.53
N LYS A 169 9.56 1.36 -7.28
CA LYS A 169 9.57 2.19 -6.07
C LYS A 169 10.96 2.14 -5.49
N GLN A 170 11.58 3.29 -5.27
CA GLN A 170 12.88 3.41 -4.63
C GLN A 170 12.73 4.19 -3.32
N LEU A 171 12.93 3.51 -2.19
CA LEU A 171 13.00 4.10 -0.86
C LEU A 171 14.45 4.50 -0.59
N TRP A 172 14.73 5.80 -0.59
CA TRP A 172 16.07 6.31 -0.32
C TRP A 172 16.36 6.26 1.18
N ASN A 173 15.44 6.84 1.96
CA ASN A 173 15.52 6.99 3.40
C ASN A 173 14.18 6.63 4.08
N VAL A 174 14.27 5.95 5.21
CA VAL A 174 13.11 5.62 6.07
C VAL A 174 12.73 6.84 6.91
N GLN A 175 13.74 7.50 7.49
CA GLN A 175 13.60 8.71 8.30
C GLN A 175 14.81 9.63 8.00
N PRO A 176 14.59 10.87 7.50
CA PRO A 176 13.32 11.40 6.99
C PRO A 176 12.82 10.58 5.78
N TYR A 177 11.50 10.35 5.70
CA TYR A 177 10.91 9.53 4.64
C TYR A 177 11.18 10.12 3.26
N THR A 178 11.83 9.36 2.38
CA THR A 178 12.12 9.80 1.00
C THR A 178 11.94 8.64 0.02
N LYS A 179 11.01 8.77 -0.94
CA LYS A 179 10.68 7.75 -1.93
C LYS A 179 10.57 8.36 -3.32
N SER A 180 11.15 7.72 -4.32
CA SER A 180 10.83 7.98 -5.74
C SER A 180 10.05 6.80 -6.32
N GLU A 181 9.14 7.06 -7.24
CA GLU A 181 8.38 6.04 -7.94
C GLU A 181 8.24 6.39 -9.42
N ALA A 182 8.56 5.44 -10.28
CA ALA A 182 8.36 5.54 -11.71
C ALA A 182 7.47 4.38 -12.17
N PHE A 183 6.51 4.68 -13.03
CA PHE A 183 5.52 3.75 -13.52
C PHE A 183 5.24 4.02 -15.00
N TYR A 184 5.19 2.94 -15.77
CA TYR A 184 4.72 2.92 -17.14
C TYR A 184 3.65 1.82 -17.28
N GLY A 185 2.52 2.13 -17.91
CA GLY A 185 1.48 1.16 -18.16
C GLY A 185 0.75 1.42 -19.46
N ASN A 186 0.33 0.34 -20.12
CA ASN A 186 -0.53 0.36 -21.30
C ASN A 186 -1.57 -0.74 -21.16
N ASP A 187 -2.78 -0.38 -20.73
CA ASP A 187 -3.89 -1.29 -20.50
C ASP A 187 -5.24 -0.60 -20.70
N PHE A 188 -6.31 -1.38 -20.87
CA PHE A 188 -7.66 -0.87 -20.90
C PHE A 188 -8.13 -0.45 -19.51
N LEU A 189 -8.45 0.84 -19.37
CA LEU A 189 -9.15 1.39 -18.21
C LEU A 189 -10.65 1.39 -18.50
N ILE A 190 -11.46 1.10 -17.49
CA ILE A 190 -12.90 1.30 -17.56
C ILE A 190 -13.17 2.76 -17.22
N ALA A 191 -13.79 3.49 -18.15
CA ALA A 191 -14.02 4.93 -18.01
C ALA A 191 -15.02 5.28 -16.88
N SER A 192 -15.77 4.29 -16.40
CA SER A 192 -16.76 4.42 -15.32
C SER A 192 -16.38 3.51 -14.15
N GLU A 193 -15.61 4.03 -13.20
CA GLU A 193 -15.40 3.35 -11.92
C GLU A 193 -16.61 3.62 -11.01
N TRP A 194 -17.49 2.64 -10.87
CA TRP A 194 -18.48 2.63 -9.79
C TRP A 194 -17.75 2.27 -8.49
N TYR A 195 -17.95 3.08 -7.45
CA TYR A 195 -17.20 3.04 -6.17
C TYR A 195 -17.25 1.69 -5.44
N ASP A 196 -18.17 0.79 -5.81
CA ASP A 196 -18.40 -0.51 -5.14
C ASP A 196 -18.04 -1.75 -5.99
N ALA A 197 -17.43 -1.60 -7.17
CA ALA A 197 -17.05 -2.75 -7.99
C ALA A 197 -15.69 -3.33 -7.53
N LEU A 198 -15.69 -4.60 -7.07
CA LEU A 198 -14.47 -5.43 -7.02
C LEU A 198 -13.70 -5.29 -8.35
N ASP A 199 -12.34 -5.37 -8.32
CA ASP A 199 -11.46 -5.20 -9.50
C ASP A 199 -12.16 -5.66 -10.78
N ALA A 200 -12.46 -4.71 -11.67
CA ALA A 200 -13.47 -4.90 -12.69
C ALA A 200 -13.15 -6.04 -13.68
N ASP A 201 -11.88 -6.44 -13.74
CA ASP A 201 -11.35 -7.58 -14.48
C ASP A 201 -11.05 -8.76 -13.55
N ASN A 202 -12.11 -9.34 -12.95
CA ASN A 202 -12.01 -10.55 -12.15
C ASN A 202 -13.01 -11.63 -12.61
N ILE A 203 -12.73 -12.89 -12.28
CA ILE A 203 -13.53 -14.06 -12.67
C ILE A 203 -14.93 -14.04 -12.06
N VAL A 204 -15.08 -13.51 -10.84
CA VAL A 204 -16.37 -13.39 -10.14
C VAL A 204 -17.27 -12.43 -10.89
N ASN A 205 -16.76 -11.25 -11.25
CA ASN A 205 -17.43 -10.27 -12.10
C ASN A 205 -17.71 -10.85 -13.48
N THR A 206 -16.81 -11.65 -14.05
CA THR A 206 -17.07 -12.29 -15.35
C THR A 206 -18.33 -13.18 -15.32
N ILE A 207 -18.58 -13.86 -14.20
CA ILE A 207 -19.70 -14.81 -14.06
C ILE A 207 -20.98 -14.12 -13.56
N PHE A 208 -20.86 -13.24 -12.56
CA PHE A 208 -22.00 -12.70 -11.81
C PHE A 208 -22.36 -11.25 -12.17
N ARG A 209 -21.59 -10.57 -13.02
CA ARG A 209 -21.86 -9.16 -13.36
C ARG A 209 -23.12 -9.06 -14.23
N LYS A 210 -23.99 -8.13 -13.85
CA LYS A 210 -25.13 -7.71 -14.68
C LYS A 210 -24.62 -7.18 -16.02
N LYS A 211 -25.33 -7.49 -17.12
CA LYS A 211 -25.02 -7.00 -18.47
C LYS A 211 -25.33 -5.51 -18.62
N VAL A 212 -24.60 -4.68 -17.88
CA VAL A 212 -24.63 -3.21 -18.02
C VAL A 212 -23.51 -2.85 -19.00
N PRO A 213 -23.78 -2.10 -20.08
CA PRO A 213 -22.73 -1.65 -20.97
C PRO A 213 -21.75 -0.75 -20.21
N TYR A 214 -20.47 -1.05 -20.33
CA TYR A 214 -19.40 -0.24 -19.75
C TYR A 214 -18.32 -0.05 -20.79
N GLN A 215 -17.81 1.17 -20.88
CA GLN A 215 -16.89 1.56 -21.93
C GLN A 215 -15.45 1.45 -21.42
N ARG A 216 -14.57 1.01 -22.32
CA ARG A 216 -13.13 0.93 -22.05
C ARG A 216 -12.36 1.86 -22.98
N VAL A 217 -11.35 2.48 -22.41
CA VAL A 217 -10.37 3.31 -23.10
C VAL A 217 -9.00 2.68 -22.92
N LEU A 218 -8.23 2.59 -24.01
CA LEU A 218 -6.83 2.18 -23.90
C LEU A 218 -6.07 3.35 -23.29
N GLN A 219 -5.46 3.12 -22.15
CA GLN A 219 -4.69 4.13 -21.44
C GLN A 219 -3.23 3.74 -21.45
N GLU A 220 -2.42 4.53 -22.14
CA GLU A 220 -0.98 4.58 -21.94
C GLU A 220 -0.67 5.65 -20.89
N GLN A 221 0.09 5.32 -19.87
CA GLN A 221 0.42 6.21 -18.76
C GLN A 221 1.88 6.10 -18.39
N TRP A 222 2.54 7.25 -18.31
CA TRP A 222 3.81 7.47 -17.63
C TRP A 222 3.53 8.25 -16.36
N ASN A 223 4.08 7.80 -15.23
CA ASN A 223 3.95 8.48 -13.96
C ASN A 223 5.31 8.46 -13.25
N LEU A 224 5.80 9.64 -12.90
CA LEU A 224 6.98 9.82 -12.08
C LEU A 224 6.58 10.63 -10.85
N SER A 225 6.93 10.15 -9.67
CA SER A 225 6.65 10.86 -8.42
C SER A 225 7.81 10.78 -7.44
N HIS A 226 7.95 11.81 -6.62
CA HIS A 226 8.92 11.89 -5.55
C HIS A 226 8.27 12.43 -4.28
N ASP A 227 8.31 11.64 -3.23
CA ASP A 227 7.81 11.94 -1.89
C ASP A 227 8.99 12.21 -0.97
N GLN A 228 8.98 13.33 -0.27
CA GLN A 228 10.03 13.66 0.69
C GLN A 228 9.47 14.37 1.93
N GLN A 229 9.91 13.89 3.08
CA GLN A 229 9.79 14.57 4.36
C GLN A 229 10.98 15.52 4.51
N PHE A 230 10.72 16.82 4.55
CA PHE A 230 11.79 17.83 4.66
C PHE A 230 11.87 18.43 6.06
N ALA A 231 10.83 18.30 6.87
CA ALA A 231 10.83 18.60 8.31
C ALA A 231 9.95 17.57 9.06
N SER A 232 9.98 17.59 10.39
CA SER A 232 9.26 16.64 11.27
C SER A 232 7.84 16.34 10.79
N ASP A 233 7.08 17.40 10.54
CA ASP A 233 5.65 17.31 10.26
C ASP A 233 5.29 17.72 8.83
N TRP A 234 6.30 18.05 8.02
CA TRP A 234 6.12 18.55 6.66
C TRP A 234 6.59 17.55 5.62
N TYR A 235 5.71 17.31 4.65
CA TYR A 235 5.93 16.41 3.54
C TYR A 235 5.61 17.14 2.25
N PHE A 236 6.43 16.94 1.23
CA PHE A 236 6.09 17.36 -0.11
C PHE A 236 6.07 16.14 -1.04
N ARG A 237 5.24 16.22 -2.07
CA ARG A 237 5.19 15.28 -3.19
C ARG A 237 5.24 16.10 -4.47
N VAL A 238 6.16 15.77 -5.35
CA VAL A 238 6.16 16.28 -6.72
C VAL A 238 5.91 15.10 -7.64
N GLY A 239 5.07 15.28 -8.65
CA GLY A 239 4.79 14.24 -9.63
C GLY A 239 4.50 14.78 -11.01
N GLY A 240 4.92 14.05 -12.03
CA GLY A 240 4.60 14.27 -13.42
C GLY A 240 3.86 13.06 -13.98
N ILE A 241 2.73 13.29 -14.62
CA ILE A 241 1.92 12.24 -15.25
C ILE A 241 1.69 12.62 -16.70
N HIS A 242 2.00 11.71 -17.61
CA HIS A 242 1.61 11.79 -19.01
C HIS A 242 0.66 10.64 -19.32
N ARG A 243 -0.49 10.94 -19.93
CA ARG A 243 -1.51 9.97 -20.29
C ARG A 243 -1.95 10.18 -21.72
N THR A 244 -2.05 9.07 -22.45
CA THR A 244 -2.63 8.98 -23.78
C THR A 244 -3.83 8.06 -23.69
N LEU A 245 -5.01 8.60 -23.99
CA LEU A 245 -6.28 7.88 -23.96
C LEU A 245 -6.76 7.67 -25.39
N THR A 246 -6.69 6.42 -25.85
CA THR A 246 -7.24 6.00 -27.14
C THR A 246 -8.56 5.27 -26.88
N PRO A 247 -9.71 5.83 -27.27
CA PRO A 247 -10.98 5.19 -27.08
C PRO A 247 -11.11 4.02 -28.07
N PHE A 248 -11.70 2.91 -27.61
CA PHE A 248 -11.85 1.71 -28.45
C PHE A 248 -13.27 1.55 -29.01
N GLN A 249 -14.24 2.25 -28.43
CA GLN A 249 -15.68 2.09 -28.73
C GLN A 249 -16.43 3.42 -28.93
N ILE A 250 -15.72 4.56 -28.89
CA ILE A 250 -16.30 5.90 -28.99
C ILE A 250 -15.31 6.78 -29.74
N ASN A 251 -15.77 7.64 -30.63
CA ASN A 251 -14.97 8.78 -31.09
C ASN A 251 -15.29 9.96 -30.17
N TYR A 252 -14.29 10.65 -29.62
CA TYR A 252 -14.56 11.82 -28.80
C TYR A 252 -15.14 12.90 -29.71
N ILE A 253 -16.44 13.15 -29.58
CA ILE A 253 -17.06 14.30 -30.21
C ILE A 253 -16.66 15.50 -29.37
N CYS A 254 -15.62 16.22 -29.80
CA CYS A 254 -15.37 17.55 -29.29
C CYS A 254 -16.49 18.44 -29.81
N ARG A 255 -17.54 18.69 -29.01
CA ARG A 255 -18.51 19.74 -29.34
C ARG A 255 -17.71 21.00 -29.64
N ASN A 256 -17.90 21.55 -30.83
CA ASN A 256 -17.16 22.71 -31.31
C ASN A 256 -16.97 23.73 -30.18
N PRO A 257 -15.73 24.03 -29.74
CA PRO A 257 -15.48 24.99 -28.67
C PRO A 257 -16.01 26.39 -29.02
N GLU A 258 -16.21 26.68 -30.31
CA GLU A 258 -16.83 27.88 -30.84
C GLU A 258 -18.32 27.69 -31.18
N PHE A 259 -19.13 27.19 -30.24
CA PHE A 259 -20.58 27.27 -30.42
C PHE A 259 -21.01 28.74 -30.36
N ILE A 260 -21.02 29.40 -31.51
CA ILE A 260 -21.37 30.82 -31.65
C ILE A 260 -22.87 30.95 -31.97
N SER A 261 -23.40 30.13 -32.89
CA SER A 261 -24.81 30.08 -33.32
C SER A 261 -25.06 28.87 -34.25
N PRO A 262 -26.33 28.44 -34.47
CA PRO A 262 -26.65 27.29 -35.34
C PRO A 262 -26.11 27.40 -36.76
N GLU A 263 -25.99 28.62 -37.30
CA GLU A 263 -25.57 28.91 -38.68
C GLU A 263 -24.05 29.03 -38.85
N LYS A 264 -23.29 29.25 -37.76
CA LYS A 264 -21.83 29.46 -37.78
C LYS A 264 -21.03 28.35 -37.12
N THR A 265 -21.72 27.33 -36.61
CA THR A 265 -21.05 26.14 -36.07
C THR A 265 -20.64 25.28 -37.27
N PRO A 266 -19.38 24.85 -37.41
CA PRO A 266 -18.98 23.88 -38.42
C PRO A 266 -19.88 22.64 -38.30
N ASP A 267 -20.45 22.19 -39.42
CA ASP A 267 -21.34 21.02 -39.48
C ASP A 267 -20.69 19.73 -38.97
N ILE A 268 -19.36 19.69 -38.95
CA ILE A 268 -18.56 18.54 -38.53
C ILE A 268 -17.66 18.98 -37.39
N SER A 269 -18.00 18.55 -36.17
CA SER A 269 -17.06 18.59 -35.04
C SER A 269 -15.90 17.65 -35.36
N PRO A 270 -14.62 18.08 -35.25
CA PRO A 270 -13.51 17.18 -35.48
C PRO A 270 -13.59 16.04 -34.46
N GLU A 271 -13.65 14.80 -34.97
CA GLU A 271 -13.58 13.62 -34.12
C GLU A 271 -12.17 13.48 -33.58
N LEU A 272 -12.00 13.59 -32.27
CA LEU A 272 -10.72 13.33 -31.65
C LEU A 272 -10.63 11.84 -31.34
N SER A 273 -9.66 11.16 -31.96
CA SER A 273 -9.43 9.73 -31.75
C SER A 273 -8.41 9.45 -30.65
N VAL A 274 -7.69 10.45 -30.15
CA VAL A 274 -6.68 10.28 -29.10
C VAL A 274 -6.65 11.54 -28.22
N ILE A 275 -6.73 11.36 -26.90
CA ILE A 275 -6.59 12.46 -25.94
C ILE A 275 -5.25 12.34 -25.22
N ASN A 276 -4.41 13.37 -25.36
CA ASN A 276 -3.14 13.48 -24.65
C ASN A 276 -3.25 14.49 -23.49
N SER A 277 -2.95 14.06 -22.27
CA SER A 277 -2.82 14.93 -21.09
C SER A 277 -1.42 14.80 -20.49
N SER A 278 -0.74 15.93 -20.30
CA SER A 278 0.49 15.99 -19.49
C SER A 278 0.24 16.89 -18.30
N GLU A 279 0.51 16.40 -17.10
CA GLU A 279 0.22 17.09 -15.85
C GLU A 279 1.45 17.06 -14.95
N VAL A 280 1.75 18.19 -14.32
CA VAL A 280 2.72 18.29 -13.24
C VAL A 280 1.97 18.73 -11.99
N SER A 281 2.27 18.07 -10.88
CA SER A 281 1.63 18.28 -9.60
C SER A 281 2.67 18.48 -8.51
N ILE A 282 2.37 19.41 -7.60
CA ILE A 282 3.10 19.66 -6.38
C ILE A 282 2.08 19.61 -5.25
N ALA A 283 2.33 18.76 -4.27
CA ALA A 283 1.53 18.65 -3.07
C ALA A 283 2.37 18.91 -1.83
N LEU A 284 1.83 19.70 -0.91
CA LEU A 284 2.40 20.01 0.38
C LEU A 284 1.44 19.51 1.46
N ARG A 285 2.00 18.83 2.45
CA ARG A 285 1.25 18.24 3.56
C ARG A 285 1.89 18.60 4.88
N TYR A 286 1.06 19.09 5.80
CA TYR A 286 1.42 19.34 7.18
C TYR A 286 0.61 18.43 8.11
N ALA A 287 1.30 17.69 8.98
CA ALA A 287 0.67 16.77 9.92
C ALA A 287 1.44 16.75 11.25
N TYR A 288 1.00 17.59 12.21
CA TYR A 288 1.66 17.71 13.51
C TYR A 288 1.60 16.41 14.31
N ARG A 289 2.77 15.91 14.75
CA ARG A 289 2.91 14.71 15.60
C ARG A 289 2.13 13.49 15.10
N GLU A 290 2.07 13.32 13.79
CA GLU A 290 1.39 12.20 13.17
C GLU A 290 2.12 10.88 13.45
N ARG A 291 1.36 9.82 13.76
CA ARG A 291 1.87 8.45 13.79
C ARG A 291 1.74 7.85 12.40
N ALA A 292 2.81 7.27 11.89
CA ALA A 292 2.81 6.63 10.58
C ALA A 292 3.65 5.38 10.59
N ARG A 293 3.31 4.45 9.69
CA ARG A 293 4.05 3.20 9.50
C ARG A 293 4.41 3.07 8.04
N ILE A 294 5.58 2.48 7.76
CA ILE A 294 5.91 2.10 6.39
C ILE A 294 5.48 0.66 6.20
N PHE A 295 4.63 0.46 5.19
CA PHE A 295 4.23 -0.86 4.70
C PHE A 295 4.75 -1.01 3.27
N ASP A 296 5.53 -2.07 3.04
CA ASP A 296 6.28 -2.35 1.82
C ASP A 296 7.29 -1.22 1.48
N TYR A 297 6.82 -0.17 0.83
CA TYR A 297 7.65 1.00 0.49
C TYR A 297 6.90 2.32 0.72
N GLU A 298 5.69 2.25 1.27
CA GLU A 298 4.77 3.36 1.39
C GLU A 298 4.54 3.75 2.85
N ARG A 299 4.72 5.03 3.15
CA ARG A 299 4.30 5.60 4.43
C ARG A 299 2.78 5.70 4.46
N ARG A 300 2.15 4.97 5.37
CA ARG A 300 0.73 5.06 5.69
C ARG A 300 0.53 5.76 7.03
N SER A 301 -0.35 6.74 7.05
CA SER A 301 -0.77 7.40 8.29
C SER A 301 -1.59 6.44 9.15
N LEU A 302 -1.34 6.43 10.46
CA LEU A 302 -2.18 5.77 11.46
C LEU A 302 -3.17 6.76 12.11
N GLY A 303 -3.31 7.95 11.53
CA GLY A 303 -4.08 9.07 12.07
C GLY A 303 -3.24 10.03 12.92
N SER A 304 -3.76 11.24 13.07
CA SER A 304 -3.26 12.25 14.00
C SER A 304 -4.40 12.77 14.86
N ARG A 305 -4.09 13.15 16.12
CA ARG A 305 -5.02 13.86 17.00
C ARG A 305 -5.20 15.33 16.60
N TYR A 306 -4.28 15.85 15.79
CA TYR A 306 -4.25 17.24 15.35
C TYR A 306 -4.72 17.35 13.91
N PRO A 307 -5.25 18.52 13.49
CA PRO A 307 -5.66 18.71 12.12
C PRO A 307 -4.49 18.47 11.16
N THR A 308 -4.76 17.77 10.08
CA THR A 308 -3.82 17.62 8.97
C THR A 308 -4.27 18.48 7.81
N VAL A 309 -3.32 19.19 7.19
CA VAL A 309 -3.58 20.09 6.07
C VAL A 309 -2.84 19.57 4.86
N ASN A 310 -3.53 19.49 3.74
CA ASN A 310 -2.96 19.09 2.47
C ASN A 310 -3.36 20.10 1.41
N LEU A 311 -2.38 20.52 0.64
CA LEU A 311 -2.53 21.45 -0.46
C LEU A 311 -1.90 20.78 -1.69
N SER A 312 -2.66 20.60 -2.76
CA SER A 312 -2.15 20.14 -4.03
C SER A 312 -2.44 21.16 -5.11
N TYR A 313 -1.43 21.41 -5.93
CA TYR A 313 -1.51 22.24 -7.12
C TYR A 313 -1.07 21.41 -8.31
N THR A 314 -1.93 21.30 -9.31
CA THR A 314 -1.68 20.57 -10.56
C THR A 314 -1.85 21.53 -11.72
N HIS A 315 -0.88 21.52 -12.62
CA HIS A 315 -0.89 22.28 -13.86
C HIS A 315 -0.71 21.34 -15.04
N SER A 316 -1.59 21.43 -16.03
CA SER A 316 -1.42 20.68 -17.27
C SER A 316 -0.45 21.42 -18.21
N ILE A 317 0.53 20.69 -18.74
CA ILE A 317 1.56 21.22 -19.63
C ILE A 317 1.21 20.85 -21.06
N GLN A 318 1.33 21.81 -21.97
CA GLN A 318 1.25 21.56 -23.40
C GLN A 318 2.53 20.88 -23.90
N TRP A 319 2.62 19.56 -23.75
CA TRP A 319 3.69 18.72 -24.31
C TRP A 319 3.07 17.72 -25.30
N LYS A 320 3.60 17.66 -26.54
CA LYS A 320 3.26 16.66 -27.58
C LYS A 320 1.75 16.64 -27.85
N GLU A 321 1.24 17.77 -28.36
CA GLU A 321 -0.18 17.93 -28.68
C GLU A 321 -1.08 17.62 -27.48
N SER A 322 -0.68 18.07 -26.28
CA SER A 322 -1.58 17.94 -25.13
C SER A 322 -2.81 18.82 -25.34
N HIS A 323 -3.98 18.22 -25.18
CA HIS A 323 -5.27 18.83 -25.49
C HIS A 323 -5.82 19.67 -24.32
N PHE A 324 -5.11 19.72 -23.19
CA PHE A 324 -5.58 20.37 -21.98
C PHE A 324 -4.63 21.49 -21.54
N ASN A 325 -5.23 22.62 -21.15
CA ASN A 325 -4.56 23.72 -20.47
C ASN A 325 -5.42 24.19 -19.29
N PHE A 326 -5.19 23.60 -18.13
CA PHE A 326 -5.86 23.95 -16.88
C PHE A 326 -4.88 24.06 -15.72
N GLN A 327 -5.36 24.75 -14.70
CA GLN A 327 -4.75 24.80 -13.38
C GLN A 327 -5.79 24.30 -12.40
N LYS A 328 -5.37 23.38 -11.53
CA LYS A 328 -6.23 22.77 -10.52
C LYS A 328 -5.57 22.93 -9.16
N MET A 329 -6.32 23.47 -8.22
CA MET A 329 -5.90 23.59 -6.83
C MET A 329 -6.90 22.80 -5.99
N GLU A 330 -6.41 21.85 -5.21
CA GLU A 330 -7.21 21.11 -4.24
C GLU A 330 -6.62 21.34 -2.85
N HIS A 331 -7.51 21.46 -1.88
CA HIS A 331 -7.12 21.49 -0.48
C HIS A 331 -8.07 20.60 0.28
N TRP A 332 -7.53 19.87 1.24
CA TRP A 332 -8.35 19.12 2.19
C TRP A 332 -7.73 19.21 3.57
N TYR A 333 -8.61 19.39 4.55
CA TYR A 333 -8.25 19.38 5.95
C TYR A 333 -9.00 18.23 6.62
N PHE A 334 -8.28 17.44 7.41
CA PHE A 334 -8.88 16.41 8.24
C PHE A 334 -8.74 16.83 9.69
N ALA A 335 -9.86 17.18 10.33
CA ALA A 335 -9.97 17.42 11.75
C ALA A 335 -10.76 16.28 12.37
N GLN A 336 -10.10 15.43 13.17
CA GLN A 336 -10.80 14.39 13.91
C GLN A 336 -11.41 15.02 15.17
N ASN A 337 -12.73 15.22 15.19
CA ASN A 337 -13.43 15.67 16.39
C ASN A 337 -13.42 14.53 17.41
N LEU A 338 -12.53 14.61 18.40
CA LEU A 338 -12.63 13.80 19.62
C LEU A 338 -13.84 14.30 20.40
N HIS A 339 -14.97 13.57 20.32
CA HIS A 339 -16.04 13.71 21.31
C HIS A 339 -15.48 13.26 22.66
N TYR A 340 -15.17 14.22 23.53
CA TYR A 340 -15.09 13.97 24.96
C TYR A 340 -16.52 13.78 25.46
N SER A 341 -16.95 12.53 25.67
CA SER A 341 -18.07 12.30 26.59
C SER A 341 -17.53 12.58 27.98
N LYS A 342 -17.88 13.74 28.52
CA LYS A 342 -17.74 14.02 29.94
C LYS A 342 -18.64 13.03 30.67
N VAL A 343 -18.05 12.02 31.30
CA VAL A 343 -18.75 11.27 32.35
C VAL A 343 -18.70 12.20 33.54
N ASP A 344 -19.81 12.91 33.77
CA ASP A 344 -20.02 13.57 35.06
C ASP A 344 -20.21 12.46 36.11
N ASP A 345 -19.44 12.55 37.20
CA ASP A 345 -19.45 11.63 38.35
C ASP A 345 -20.82 11.51 39.03
#